data_AF-A0A927FIF7-F1
#
_entry.id   AF-A0A927FIF7-F1
#
_cell.length_a   1.000
_cell.length_b   1.000
_cell.length_c   1.000
_cell.angle_alpha   90.00
_cell.angle_beta   90.00
_cell.angle_gamma   90.00
#
_symmetry.space_group_name_H-M   'P 1'
#
loop_
_entity.id
_entity.type
_entity.pdbx_description
1 polymer ?
#
loop_
_entity_poly.entity_id
_entity_poly.type
_entity_poly.pdbx_seq_one_letter_code
_entity_poly.pdbx_strand_id
1 'polypeptide(L)'
;MTSTAISAQGSVLSLGTGSGTAKTITGVTLGNPTILTCTGHGFGLGDVVTIAGVGGTTTVNGTWVVTNRTTNTFAINLDTTGGAAYTTGGTATPVSWTPIANVRTFTGFDGSANIIDVTNLSSSAEEIRPGIPRFGQLSFEIDWDHGDAGQLALLARQLSQVQTAFKLVLPDTHTATWNGYVMKVPSQGGVDQVVRGTVDVRITGPVSWS
;
A
#
# COMPACT_ATOMS: atom_id res chain seq x y z
N MET A 1 -26.12 -22.47 1.54
CA MET A 1 -24.73 -22.16 1.14
C MET A 1 -24.14 -21.28 2.23
N THR A 2 -23.03 -21.69 2.84
CA THR A 2 -22.34 -20.85 3.84
C THR A 2 -21.81 -19.62 3.15
N SER A 3 -22.01 -18.44 3.75
CA SER A 3 -21.56 -17.17 3.19
C SER A 3 -20.06 -17.21 2.93
N THR A 4 -19.64 -16.87 1.72
CA THR A 4 -18.24 -16.68 1.33
C THR A 4 -17.76 -15.25 1.60
N ALA A 5 -18.55 -14.45 2.34
CA ALA A 5 -18.21 -13.07 2.65
C ALA A 5 -17.01 -12.98 3.60
N ILE A 6 -16.09 -12.07 3.30
CA ILE A 6 -14.93 -11.79 4.14
C ILE A 6 -15.42 -11.05 5.40
N SER A 7 -15.16 -11.61 6.58
CA SER A 7 -15.34 -10.88 7.83
C SER A 7 -14.25 -9.81 7.93
N ALA A 8 -14.62 -8.57 8.26
CA ALA A 8 -13.65 -7.50 8.50
C ALA A 8 -12.98 -7.60 9.88
N GLN A 9 -13.46 -8.48 10.76
CA GLN A 9 -12.95 -8.62 12.14
C GLN A 9 -11.58 -9.32 12.13
N GLY A 10 -10.56 -8.65 12.68
CA GLY A 10 -9.17 -9.08 12.62
C GLY A 10 -8.35 -8.37 11.54
N SER A 11 -8.96 -7.41 10.82
CA SER A 11 -8.22 -6.55 9.89
C SER A 11 -7.20 -5.68 10.64
N VAL A 12 -6.00 -5.56 10.11
CA VAL A 12 -4.93 -4.73 10.70
C VAL A 12 -4.55 -3.62 9.73
N LEU A 13 -4.75 -2.37 10.16
CA LEU A 13 -4.28 -1.19 9.45
C LEU A 13 -2.94 -0.75 10.02
N SER A 14 -1.97 -0.47 9.16
CA SER A 14 -0.61 -0.07 9.52
C SER A 14 -0.12 1.07 8.65
N LEU A 15 0.81 1.87 9.18
CA LEU A 15 1.55 2.88 8.42
C LEU A 15 3.05 2.61 8.44
N GLY A 16 3.73 3.01 7.37
CA GLY A 16 5.18 2.91 7.23
C GLY A 16 5.87 4.00 8.03
N THR A 17 6.60 3.62 9.08
CA THR A 17 7.27 4.57 10.00
C THR A 17 8.78 4.62 9.82
N GLY A 18 9.36 3.67 9.10
CA GLY A 18 10.79 3.64 8.82
C GLY A 18 11.18 2.56 7.81
N SER A 19 12.48 2.24 7.75
CA SER A 19 13.03 1.13 6.98
C SER A 19 13.51 0.01 7.91
N GLY A 20 13.37 -1.22 7.46
CA GLY A 20 13.92 -2.40 8.11
C GLY A 20 15.35 -2.69 7.65
N THR A 21 15.88 -3.84 8.07
CA THR A 21 17.23 -4.27 7.70
C THR A 21 17.29 -4.71 6.23
N ALA A 22 18.25 -4.16 5.49
CA ALA A 22 18.53 -4.56 4.10
C ALA A 22 18.87 -6.06 4.02
N LYS A 23 18.28 -6.75 3.05
CA LYS A 23 18.52 -8.16 2.74
C LYS A 23 19.21 -8.28 1.38
N THR A 24 20.23 -9.12 1.28
CA THR A 24 21.00 -9.28 0.04
C THR A 24 20.18 -10.04 -1.01
N ILE A 25 20.15 -9.51 -2.23
CA ILE A 25 19.61 -10.19 -3.41
C ILE A 25 20.76 -10.93 -4.09
N THR A 26 20.54 -12.19 -4.41
CA THR A 26 21.56 -13.06 -5.04
C THR A 26 21.20 -13.47 -6.46
N GLY A 27 20.03 -13.06 -6.95
CA GLY A 27 19.61 -13.35 -8.32
C GLY A 27 18.28 -12.70 -8.67
N VAL A 28 18.05 -12.51 -9.96
CA VAL A 28 16.78 -12.07 -10.53
C VAL A 28 16.43 -12.99 -11.69
N THR A 29 15.26 -13.61 -11.61
CA THR A 29 14.66 -14.38 -12.70
C THR A 29 13.75 -13.45 -13.50
N LEU A 30 14.09 -13.24 -14.76
CA LEU A 30 13.32 -12.40 -15.68
C LEU A 30 11.94 -13.00 -15.95
N GLY A 31 10.92 -12.16 -16.02
CA GLY A 31 9.55 -12.58 -16.31
C GLY A 31 8.51 -11.52 -15.95
N ASN A 32 7.24 -11.93 -15.99
CA ASN A 32 6.10 -11.12 -15.59
C ASN A 32 5.12 -11.99 -14.78
N PRO A 33 5.14 -11.93 -13.43
CA PRO A 33 5.94 -11.02 -12.60
C PRO A 33 7.43 -11.39 -12.52
N THR A 34 8.27 -10.42 -12.20
CA THR A 34 9.71 -10.62 -11.97
C THR A 34 9.96 -11.25 -10.60
N ILE A 35 10.84 -12.26 -10.51
CA ILE A 35 11.15 -12.97 -9.27
C ILE A 35 12.56 -12.65 -8.81
N LEU A 36 12.72 -12.22 -7.56
CA LEU A 36 14.00 -11.96 -6.92
C LEU A 36 14.36 -13.07 -5.93
N THR A 37 15.62 -13.47 -5.93
CA THR A 37 16.18 -14.46 -5.00
C THR A 37 16.83 -13.73 -3.83
N CYS A 38 16.35 -14.00 -2.62
CA CYS A 38 16.79 -13.39 -1.38
C CYS A 38 16.58 -14.39 -0.23
N THR A 39 17.63 -15.11 0.15
CA THR A 39 17.53 -16.21 1.13
C THR A 39 17.12 -15.71 2.51
N GLY A 40 16.08 -16.31 3.12
CA GLY A 40 15.65 -15.99 4.48
C GLY A 40 15.19 -14.53 4.66
N HIS A 41 14.59 -13.94 3.63
CA HIS A 41 14.21 -12.52 3.61
C HIS A 41 13.15 -12.17 4.67
N GLY A 42 12.19 -13.06 4.94
CA GLY A 42 11.14 -12.90 5.94
C GLY A 42 9.97 -11.99 5.54
N PHE A 43 10.06 -11.28 4.41
CA PHE A 43 9.01 -10.38 3.88
C PHE A 43 7.67 -11.08 3.72
N GLY A 44 6.58 -10.47 4.16
CA GLY A 44 5.20 -10.92 3.95
C GLY A 44 4.61 -10.45 2.62
N LEU A 45 3.40 -10.93 2.32
CA LEU A 45 2.60 -10.40 1.21
C LEU A 45 2.22 -8.93 1.50
N GLY A 46 2.22 -8.11 0.45
CA GLY A 46 1.94 -6.67 0.51
C GLY A 46 2.99 -5.86 1.26
N ASP A 47 4.16 -6.40 1.59
CA ASP A 47 5.25 -5.58 2.11
C ASP A 47 5.83 -4.69 1.01
N VAL A 48 6.15 -3.45 1.38
CA VAL A 48 6.86 -2.53 0.49
C VAL A 48 8.35 -2.71 0.69
N VAL A 49 9.08 -2.92 -0.40
CA VAL A 49 10.52 -3.16 -0.40
C VAL A 49 11.19 -2.22 -1.39
N THR A 50 12.22 -1.51 -0.96
CA THR A 50 13.09 -0.73 -1.82
C THR A 50 14.28 -1.59 -2.24
N ILE A 51 14.39 -1.82 -3.54
CA ILE A 51 15.48 -2.54 -4.18
C ILE A 51 16.51 -1.55 -4.71
N ALA A 52 17.78 -1.77 -4.39
CA ALA A 52 18.88 -0.94 -4.85
C ALA A 52 20.12 -1.77 -5.18
N GLY A 53 20.96 -1.26 -6.09
CA GLY A 53 22.28 -1.83 -6.39
C GLY A 53 22.25 -3.14 -7.20
N VAL A 54 21.13 -3.49 -7.84
CA VAL A 54 21.07 -4.62 -8.77
C VAL A 54 21.72 -4.23 -10.10
N GLY A 55 22.74 -4.99 -10.51
CA GLY A 55 23.39 -4.90 -11.80
C GLY A 55 22.78 -5.83 -12.85
N GLY A 56 22.84 -5.43 -14.12
CA GLY A 56 22.23 -6.18 -15.23
C GLY A 56 20.76 -5.80 -15.38
N THR A 57 19.88 -6.45 -14.63
CA THR A 57 18.44 -6.14 -14.59
C THR A 57 18.15 -4.87 -13.77
N THR A 58 18.75 -3.74 -14.16
CA THR A 58 18.71 -2.48 -13.38
C THR A 58 17.33 -1.88 -13.23
N THR A 59 16.37 -2.27 -14.07
CA THR A 59 14.96 -1.85 -14.02
C THR A 59 14.25 -2.28 -12.74
N VAL A 60 14.77 -3.29 -12.02
CA VAL A 60 14.22 -3.69 -10.71
C VAL A 60 14.61 -2.74 -9.59
N ASN A 61 15.58 -1.83 -9.78
CA ASN A 61 15.94 -0.86 -8.77
C ASN A 61 14.80 0.15 -8.61
N GLY A 62 14.25 0.27 -7.41
CA GLY A 62 13.04 1.03 -7.14
C GLY A 62 12.28 0.50 -5.94
N THR A 63 11.14 1.10 -5.64
CA THR A 63 10.26 0.67 -4.54
C THR A 63 9.10 -0.14 -5.10
N TRP A 64 8.92 -1.35 -4.58
CA TRP A 64 7.96 -2.33 -5.08
C TRP A 64 7.16 -2.94 -3.95
N VAL A 65 5.95 -3.38 -4.26
CA VAL A 65 5.12 -4.19 -3.36
C VAL A 65 5.39 -5.66 -3.66
N VAL A 66 5.60 -6.46 -2.60
CA VAL A 66 5.75 -7.91 -2.69
C VAL A 66 4.39 -8.53 -3.04
N THR A 67 4.28 -9.10 -4.22
CA THR A 67 3.02 -9.71 -4.72
C THR A 67 2.94 -11.21 -4.49
N ASN A 68 4.08 -11.88 -4.39
CA ASN A 68 4.16 -13.29 -4.03
C ASN A 68 5.47 -13.58 -3.29
N ARG A 69 5.52 -14.64 -2.49
CA ARG A 69 6.72 -15.03 -1.76
C ARG A 69 6.86 -16.53 -1.54
N THR A 70 8.10 -16.95 -1.38
CA THR A 70 8.50 -18.20 -0.76
C THR A 70 9.41 -17.89 0.44
N THR A 71 10.13 -18.87 0.99
CA THR A 71 11.14 -18.64 2.03
C THR A 71 12.36 -17.88 1.51
N ASN A 72 12.69 -18.05 0.21
CA ASN A 72 13.95 -17.59 -0.38
C ASN A 72 13.77 -16.74 -1.64
N THR A 73 12.53 -16.50 -2.08
CA THR A 73 12.23 -15.70 -3.26
C THR A 73 10.99 -14.85 -3.02
N PHE A 74 10.92 -13.70 -3.69
CA PHE A 74 9.73 -12.86 -3.71
C PHE A 74 9.50 -12.32 -5.12
N ALA A 75 8.25 -12.02 -5.46
CA ALA A 75 7.85 -11.49 -6.75
C ALA A 75 7.46 -10.01 -6.65
N ILE A 76 7.76 -9.26 -7.70
CA ILE A 76 7.34 -7.87 -7.89
C ILE A 76 6.55 -7.74 -9.19
N ASN A 77 5.56 -6.84 -9.20
CA ASN A 77 4.77 -6.56 -10.40
C ASN A 77 5.55 -5.65 -11.36
N LEU A 78 6.53 -6.24 -12.05
CA LEU A 78 7.33 -5.63 -13.10
C LEU A 78 7.53 -6.68 -14.20
N ASP A 79 7.33 -6.27 -15.46
CA ASP A 79 7.69 -7.09 -16.60
C ASP A 79 9.16 -6.85 -16.96
N THR A 80 9.98 -7.90 -16.85
CA THR A 80 11.40 -7.88 -17.25
C THR A 80 11.69 -8.85 -18.40
N THR A 81 10.65 -9.34 -19.09
CA THR A 81 10.78 -10.28 -20.21
C THR A 81 11.64 -9.69 -21.32
N GLY A 82 12.65 -10.43 -21.77
CA GLY A 82 13.60 -9.97 -22.80
C GLY A 82 14.58 -8.89 -22.33
N GLY A 83 14.59 -8.55 -21.04
CA GLY A 83 15.53 -7.60 -20.45
C GLY A 83 16.94 -8.16 -20.25
N ALA A 84 17.85 -7.31 -19.77
CA ALA A 84 19.22 -7.71 -19.44
C ALA A 84 19.23 -8.65 -18.22
N ALA A 85 19.99 -9.74 -18.32
CA ALA A 85 20.16 -10.71 -17.24
C ALA A 85 20.86 -10.08 -16.02
N TYR A 86 20.51 -10.57 -14.83
CA TYR A 86 21.17 -10.22 -13.58
C TYR A 86 22.67 -10.50 -13.66
N THR A 87 23.48 -9.54 -13.22
CA THR A 87 24.95 -9.71 -13.20
C THR A 87 25.50 -9.81 -11.79
N THR A 88 25.15 -8.87 -10.91
CA THR A 88 25.70 -8.80 -9.55
C THR A 88 24.91 -7.87 -8.65
N GLY A 89 25.15 -7.98 -7.34
CA GLY A 89 24.69 -7.04 -6.33
C GLY A 89 23.19 -7.11 -6.05
N GLY A 90 22.72 -6.08 -5.35
CA GLY A 90 21.31 -5.96 -4.99
C GLY A 90 21.06 -6.09 -3.49
N THR A 91 20.31 -5.13 -2.95
CA THR A 91 19.74 -5.20 -1.61
C THR A 91 18.26 -4.87 -1.67
N ALA A 92 17.47 -5.62 -0.93
CA ALA A 92 16.05 -5.43 -0.68
C ALA A 92 15.85 -4.91 0.75
N THR A 93 15.44 -3.66 0.91
CA THR A 93 15.20 -3.03 2.21
C THR A 93 13.69 -2.89 2.42
N PRO A 94 13.08 -3.62 3.38
CA PRO A 94 11.64 -3.52 3.62
C PRO A 94 11.28 -2.21 4.33
N VAL A 95 10.03 -1.77 4.20
CA VAL A 95 9.43 -0.73 5.05
C VAL A 95 9.05 -1.35 6.40
N SER A 96 9.35 -0.64 7.49
CA SER A 96 8.91 -1.01 8.83
C SER A 96 7.49 -0.53 9.05
N TRP A 97 6.57 -1.46 9.34
CA TRP A 97 5.16 -1.19 9.58
C TRP A 97 4.87 -1.02 11.06
N THR A 98 4.18 0.06 11.42
CA THR A 98 3.61 0.24 12.76
C THR A 98 2.10 0.08 12.67
N PRO A 99 1.50 -0.89 13.39
CA PRO A 99 0.06 -1.05 13.41
C PRO A 99 -0.61 0.13 14.10
N ILE A 100 -1.81 0.48 13.66
CA ILE A 100 -2.66 1.49 14.31
C ILE A 100 -3.64 0.73 15.20
N ALA A 101 -3.55 0.94 16.51
CA ALA A 101 -4.44 0.30 17.46
C ALA A 101 -5.85 0.91 17.44
N ASN A 102 -6.82 0.13 17.94
CA ASN A 102 -8.20 0.55 18.19
C ASN A 102 -8.96 1.10 16.96
N VAL A 103 -8.70 0.54 15.78
CA VAL A 103 -9.47 0.82 14.56
C VAL A 103 -10.81 0.08 14.62
N ARG A 104 -11.92 0.79 14.41
CA ARG A 104 -13.28 0.24 14.47
C ARG A 104 -13.87 -0.08 13.11
N THR A 105 -13.72 0.85 12.19
CA THR A 105 -14.33 0.79 10.87
C THR A 105 -13.35 1.36 9.86
N PHE A 106 -13.43 0.88 8.62
CA PHE A 106 -12.73 1.48 7.49
C PHE A 106 -13.70 1.52 6.30
N THR A 107 -13.61 2.58 5.52
CA THR A 107 -14.32 2.76 4.27
C THR A 107 -13.36 3.41 3.27
N GLY A 108 -13.41 3.03 2.00
CA GLY A 108 -12.57 3.64 1.00
C GLY A 108 -12.30 2.74 -0.19
N PHE A 109 -11.23 3.06 -0.92
CA PHE A 109 -10.95 2.53 -2.27
C PHE A 109 -12.08 2.80 -3.27
N ASP A 110 -12.91 3.82 -2.99
CA ASP A 110 -14.07 4.26 -3.76
C ASP A 110 -13.71 5.18 -4.95
N GLY A 111 -12.44 5.10 -5.35
CA GLY A 111 -11.87 5.94 -6.36
C GLY A 111 -12.62 5.94 -7.69
N SER A 112 -12.97 7.13 -8.18
CA SER A 112 -13.58 7.33 -9.49
C SER A 112 -12.60 7.97 -10.47
N ALA A 113 -12.65 7.54 -11.73
CA ALA A 113 -11.98 8.24 -12.82
C ALA A 113 -12.81 9.47 -13.20
N ASN A 114 -12.14 10.60 -13.45
CA ASN A 114 -12.82 11.74 -14.05
C ASN A 114 -13.32 11.35 -15.44
N ILE A 115 -14.56 11.73 -15.76
CA ILE A 115 -15.09 11.58 -17.11
C ILE A 115 -14.67 12.81 -17.92
N ILE A 116 -13.99 12.60 -19.04
CA ILE A 116 -13.63 13.65 -19.99
C ILE A 116 -14.67 13.60 -21.11
N ASP A 117 -15.44 14.67 -21.23
CA ASP A 117 -16.34 14.88 -22.36
C ASP A 117 -15.51 15.25 -23.60
N VAL A 118 -15.71 14.50 -24.68
CA VAL A 118 -15.06 14.72 -25.99
C VAL A 118 -16.10 14.94 -27.10
N THR A 119 -17.34 15.24 -26.72
CA THR A 119 -18.44 15.53 -27.65
C THR A 119 -18.06 16.67 -28.59
N ASN A 120 -18.25 16.45 -29.89
CA ASN A 120 -17.95 17.44 -30.92
C ASN A 120 -19.25 17.88 -31.64
N LEU A 121 -19.14 18.89 -32.50
CA LEU A 121 -20.30 19.48 -33.19
C LEU A 121 -21.05 18.50 -34.12
N SER A 122 -20.43 17.39 -34.49
CA SER A 122 -21.03 16.33 -35.31
C SER A 122 -21.51 15.13 -34.50
N SER A 123 -21.27 15.12 -33.19
CA SER A 123 -21.73 14.05 -32.31
C SER A 123 -23.25 14.16 -32.14
N SER A 124 -23.96 13.06 -32.42
CA SER A 124 -25.41 12.97 -32.23
C SER A 124 -25.81 12.50 -30.82
N ALA A 125 -24.83 12.13 -30.00
CA ALA A 125 -24.95 11.74 -28.60
C ALA A 125 -23.67 12.10 -27.85
N GLU A 126 -23.75 12.17 -26.52
CA GLU A 126 -22.60 12.45 -25.65
C GLU A 126 -21.52 11.38 -25.80
N GLU A 127 -20.28 11.81 -26.04
CA GLU A 127 -19.11 10.93 -26.15
C GLU A 127 -18.16 11.19 -24.99
N ILE A 128 -17.96 10.17 -24.16
CA ILE A 128 -17.14 10.26 -22.96
C ILE A 128 -15.91 9.35 -23.03
N ARG A 129 -14.79 9.84 -22.51
CA ARG A 129 -13.58 9.04 -22.28
C ARG A 129 -13.22 9.05 -20.78
N PRO A 130 -12.97 7.89 -20.16
CA PRO A 130 -12.49 7.85 -18.79
C PRO A 130 -11.06 8.41 -18.71
N GLY A 131 -10.85 9.32 -17.77
CA GLY A 131 -9.56 9.90 -17.42
C GLY A 131 -8.73 8.97 -16.53
N ILE A 132 -7.62 9.49 -15.98
CA ILE A 132 -6.74 8.72 -15.10
C ILE A 132 -7.52 8.31 -13.84
N PRO A 133 -7.50 7.02 -13.45
CA PRO A 133 -8.19 6.56 -12.25
C PRO A 133 -7.60 7.25 -11.01
N ARG A 134 -8.48 7.85 -10.20
CA ARG A 134 -8.12 8.32 -8.86
C ARG A 134 -8.59 7.26 -7.90
N PHE A 135 -7.75 6.84 -6.95
CA PHE A 135 -8.11 5.81 -5.98
C PHE A 135 -8.83 6.35 -4.73
N GLY A 136 -9.28 7.61 -4.77
CA GLY A 136 -10.14 8.20 -3.75
C GLY A 136 -9.42 8.47 -2.43
N GLN A 137 -10.12 8.21 -1.33
CA GLN A 137 -9.60 8.31 0.03
C GLN A 137 -9.90 7.03 0.81
N LEU A 138 -9.15 6.80 1.88
CA LEU A 138 -9.51 5.86 2.92
C LEU A 138 -9.87 6.65 4.17
N SER A 139 -11.06 6.39 4.69
CA SER A 139 -11.54 6.91 5.97
C SER A 139 -11.63 5.76 6.97
N PHE A 140 -11.12 5.94 8.18
CA PHE A 140 -11.25 4.94 9.23
C PHE A 140 -11.47 5.59 10.60
N GLU A 141 -12.23 4.92 11.45
CA GLU A 141 -12.53 5.38 12.79
C GLU A 141 -11.61 4.74 13.81
N ILE A 142 -11.05 5.55 14.71
CA ILE A 142 -10.22 5.12 15.83
C ILE A 142 -10.82 5.55 17.17
N ASP A 143 -10.65 4.71 18.19
CA ASP A 143 -10.71 5.17 19.58
C ASP A 143 -9.31 5.66 19.97
N TRP A 144 -9.24 6.85 20.57
CA TRP A 144 -7.98 7.48 20.91
C TRP A 144 -7.26 6.74 22.03
N ASP A 145 -6.00 6.37 21.77
CA ASP A 145 -5.04 5.86 22.74
C ASP A 145 -3.72 6.62 22.58
N HIS A 146 -3.42 7.50 23.53
CA HIS A 146 -2.22 8.34 23.50
C HIS A 146 -0.92 7.56 23.73
N GLY A 147 -0.99 6.30 24.16
CA GLY A 147 0.15 5.40 24.27
C GLY A 147 0.49 4.69 22.96
N ASP A 148 -0.40 4.72 21.96
CA ASP A 148 -0.20 3.98 20.71
C ASP A 148 0.78 4.69 19.76
N ALA A 149 1.84 3.98 19.40
CA ALA A 149 2.85 4.49 18.48
C ALA A 149 2.29 4.75 17.06
N GLY A 150 1.28 3.97 16.63
CA GLY A 150 0.62 4.13 15.34
C GLY A 150 -0.19 5.43 15.27
N GLN A 151 -1.01 5.71 16.27
CA GLN A 151 -1.78 6.95 16.37
C GLN A 151 -0.89 8.20 16.51
N LEU A 152 0.17 8.13 17.31
CA LEU A 152 1.17 9.21 17.38
C LEU A 152 1.85 9.46 16.03
N ALA A 153 2.17 8.40 15.29
CA ALA A 153 2.74 8.51 13.97
C ALA A 153 1.75 9.13 12.96
N LEU A 154 0.45 8.83 13.04
CA LEU A 154 -0.59 9.49 12.23
C LEU A 154 -0.62 11.01 12.48
N LEU A 155 -0.57 11.43 13.74
CA LEU A 155 -0.55 12.85 14.10
C LEU A 155 0.70 13.55 13.54
N ALA A 156 1.87 12.90 13.63
CA ALA A 156 3.11 13.40 13.07
C ALA A 156 3.06 13.50 11.53
N ARG A 157 2.41 12.54 10.85
CA ARG A 157 2.22 12.57 9.39
C ARG A 157 1.21 13.63 8.95
N GLN A 158 0.21 13.94 9.77
CA GLN A 158 -0.71 15.06 9.51
C GLN A 158 0.03 16.40 9.52
N LEU A 159 0.90 16.63 10.51
CA LEU A 159 1.68 17.87 10.61
C LEU A 159 2.76 18.01 9.53
N SER A 160 3.44 16.92 9.20
CA SER A 160 4.52 16.93 8.20
C SER A 160 4.02 16.90 6.75
N GLN A 161 2.78 16.45 6.52
CA GLN A 161 2.18 16.27 5.20
C GLN A 161 3.06 15.45 4.23
N VAL A 162 3.87 14.53 4.76
CA VAL A 162 4.75 13.66 3.98
C VAL A 162 3.97 12.47 3.43
N GLN A 163 4.24 12.13 2.17
CA GLN A 163 3.72 10.91 1.55
C GLN A 163 4.13 9.69 2.38
N THR A 164 3.14 8.93 2.83
CA THR A 164 3.35 7.78 3.72
C THR A 164 2.74 6.54 3.10
N ALA A 165 3.44 5.41 3.22
CA ALA A 165 2.92 4.11 2.81
C ALA A 165 1.97 3.58 3.88
N PHE A 166 0.87 2.98 3.45
CA PHE A 166 -0.14 2.37 4.30
C PHE A 166 -0.40 0.94 3.84
N LYS A 167 -0.78 0.09 4.80
CA LYS A 167 -1.08 -1.32 4.59
C LYS A 167 -2.33 -1.71 5.37
N LEU A 168 -3.28 -2.35 4.71
CA LEU A 168 -4.43 -2.98 5.32
C LEU A 168 -4.36 -4.48 5.04
N VAL A 169 -4.24 -5.28 6.09
CA VAL A 169 -4.29 -6.74 6.01
C VAL A 169 -5.67 -7.18 6.46
N LEU A 170 -6.42 -7.87 5.59
CA LEU A 170 -7.71 -8.46 5.91
C LEU A 170 -7.53 -9.85 6.55
N PRO A 171 -8.55 -10.39 7.25
CA PRO A 171 -8.45 -11.67 7.94
C PRO A 171 -8.25 -12.89 7.02
N ASP A 172 -8.61 -12.74 5.75
CA ASP A 172 -8.40 -13.73 4.70
C ASP A 172 -7.01 -13.63 4.06
N THR A 173 -6.09 -12.88 4.69
CA THR A 173 -4.70 -12.61 4.28
C THR A 173 -4.52 -11.70 3.06
N HIS A 174 -5.61 -11.30 2.40
CA HIS A 174 -5.52 -10.30 1.35
C HIS A 174 -5.05 -8.97 1.92
N THR A 175 -4.12 -8.36 1.21
CA THR A 175 -3.44 -7.16 1.67
C THR A 175 -3.56 -6.05 0.64
N ALA A 176 -4.13 -4.92 1.05
CA ALA A 176 -4.07 -3.67 0.29
C ALA A 176 -2.89 -2.84 0.75
N THR A 177 -2.11 -2.35 -0.21
CA THR A 177 -0.96 -1.47 0.04
C THR A 177 -1.06 -0.26 -0.86
N TRP A 178 -0.92 0.94 -0.29
CA TRP A 178 -1.04 2.19 -1.02
C TRP A 178 -0.19 3.29 -0.39
N ASN A 179 0.02 4.38 -1.12
CA ASN A 179 0.61 5.60 -0.56
C ASN A 179 -0.46 6.67 -0.39
N GLY A 180 -0.33 7.50 0.63
CA GLY A 180 -1.29 8.56 0.88
C GLY A 180 -0.77 9.67 1.79
N TYR A 181 -1.59 10.71 1.93
CA TYR A 181 -1.39 11.83 2.83
C TYR A 181 -2.46 11.81 3.92
N VAL A 182 -2.05 11.93 5.18
CA VAL A 182 -2.99 12.07 6.31
C VAL A 182 -3.54 13.50 6.29
N MET A 183 -4.83 13.65 6.03
CA MET A 183 -5.46 14.96 5.85
C MET A 183 -6.03 15.49 7.16
N LYS A 184 -6.64 14.61 7.96
CA LYS A 184 -7.24 14.97 9.24
C LYS A 184 -7.18 13.81 10.22
N VAL A 185 -6.91 14.13 11.49
CA VAL A 185 -6.97 13.21 12.62
C VAL A 185 -7.75 13.91 13.75
N PRO A 186 -9.07 14.10 13.62
CA PRO A 186 -9.87 14.81 14.60
C PRO A 186 -10.05 13.99 15.89
N SER A 187 -10.36 14.67 16.99
CA SER A 187 -10.79 14.05 18.24
C SER A 187 -12.14 14.61 18.66
N GLN A 188 -13.10 13.76 19.02
CA GLN A 188 -14.43 14.11 19.49
C GLN A 188 -14.81 13.25 20.70
N GLY A 189 -15.60 13.80 21.63
CA GLY A 189 -16.05 13.12 22.84
C GLY A 189 -17.27 13.79 23.48
N GLY A 190 -17.90 13.12 24.44
CA GLY A 190 -19.10 13.60 25.14
C GLY A 190 -19.33 12.83 26.45
N VAL A 191 -20.36 13.19 27.21
CA VAL A 191 -20.74 12.46 28.44
C VAL A 191 -21.11 11.02 28.05
N ASP A 192 -20.59 10.04 28.80
CA ASP A 192 -20.73 8.59 28.56
C ASP A 192 -20.24 8.11 27.18
N GLN A 193 -19.26 8.80 26.58
CA GLN A 193 -18.62 8.41 25.32
C GLN A 193 -17.09 8.29 25.45
N VAL A 194 -16.51 7.38 24.66
CA VAL A 194 -15.06 7.28 24.46
C VAL A 194 -14.61 8.38 23.49
N VAL A 195 -13.36 8.87 23.64
CA VAL A 195 -12.77 9.83 22.70
C VAL A 195 -12.48 9.15 21.37
N ARG A 196 -13.07 9.66 20.29
CA ARG A 196 -13.04 9.05 18.95
C ARG A 196 -12.50 10.00 17.91
N GLY A 197 -12.06 9.47 16.78
CA GLY A 197 -11.64 10.24 15.63
C GLY A 197 -11.90 9.52 14.32
N THR A 198 -12.42 10.24 13.31
CA THR A 198 -12.49 9.74 11.93
C THR A 198 -11.31 10.30 11.15
N VAL A 199 -10.33 9.44 10.90
CA VAL A 199 -9.10 9.78 10.17
C VAL A 199 -9.34 9.64 8.68
N ASP A 200 -8.97 10.66 7.90
CA ASP A 200 -8.96 10.57 6.44
C ASP A 200 -7.54 10.56 5.89
N VAL A 201 -7.28 9.59 5.03
CA VAL A 201 -6.05 9.45 4.24
C VAL A 201 -6.41 9.60 2.77
N ARG A 202 -5.87 10.63 2.13
CA ARG A 202 -6.03 10.81 0.68
C ARG A 202 -5.03 9.95 -0.06
N ILE A 203 -5.51 9.06 -0.93
CA ILE A 203 -4.66 8.11 -1.65
C ILE A 203 -3.97 8.81 -2.82
N THR A 204 -2.69 8.50 -3.03
CA THR A 204 -1.90 8.93 -4.18
C THR A 204 -1.21 7.73 -4.82
N GLY A 205 -1.19 7.70 -6.15
CA GLY A 205 -0.71 6.55 -6.91
C GLY A 205 -1.66 5.34 -6.85
N PRO A 206 -1.22 4.18 -7.35
CA PRO A 206 -2.03 2.97 -7.40
C PRO A 206 -2.18 2.31 -6.03
N VAL A 207 -3.32 1.65 -5.81
CA VAL A 207 -3.51 0.70 -4.72
C VAL A 207 -3.15 -0.69 -5.25
N SER A 208 -2.27 -1.39 -4.54
CA SER A 208 -1.86 -2.76 -4.88
C SER A 208 -2.52 -3.75 -3.95
N TRP A 209 -3.24 -4.71 -4.52
CA TRP A 209 -3.82 -5.83 -3.80
C TRP A 209 -2.96 -7.08 -4.06
N SER A 210 -2.62 -7.79 -2.99
CA SER A 210 -1.86 -9.05 -3.02
C SER A 210 -2.46 -10.09 -2.09
#